data_AF-A0A6G8IC48-F1
#
_entry.id   AF-A0A6G8IC48-F1
#
_cell.length_a   1.000
_cell.length_b   1.000
_cell.length_c   1.000
_cell.angle_alpha   90.00
_cell.angle_beta   90.00
_cell.angle_gamma   90.00
#
_symmetry.space_group_name_H-M   'P 1'
#
loop_
_entity.id
_entity.type
_entity.pdbx_description
1 polymer ?
#
loop_
_entity_poly.entity_id
_entity_poly.type
_entity_poly.pdbx_seq_one_letter_code
_entity_poly.pdbx_strand_id
1 'polypeptide(L)'
;MFLNGDAIHRVVRDAKVVDSIERYLREEDMRRAEQQRAQYLADFQNAKGSLIALRAFEQKYRGDDPDQLIEQLADVKRELQLQEYRERYAQVNSTSSMLAFIEDYRDNDPDGKVPGVRRRLDAELQRQRDLEAAETKRKEAEELQSQLAEIERDIIWCKRRTQAARQVIAREEEIGRISGFVNKRLMREAGEQIVACEENNPKRFAEYQRRGGRKSYAQLQ
;
A
#
# COMPACT_ATOMS: atom_id res chain seq x y z
N MET A 1 8.74 -104.23 16.28
CA MET A 1 8.35 -103.02 15.51
C MET A 1 9.56 -102.13 15.44
N PHE A 2 10.31 -102.16 14.33
CA PHE A 2 11.40 -101.23 14.12
C PHE A 2 10.78 -99.88 13.74
N LEU A 3 10.98 -98.87 14.58
CA LEU A 3 10.66 -97.49 14.21
C LEU A 3 11.48 -97.16 12.97
N ASN A 4 10.77 -96.83 11.89
CA ASN A 4 11.34 -96.56 10.59
C ASN A 4 12.21 -95.30 10.71
N GLY A 5 13.54 -95.46 10.78
CA GLY A 5 14.49 -94.37 11.04
C GLY A 5 14.36 -93.19 10.06
N ASP A 6 13.89 -93.47 8.85
CA ASP A 6 13.58 -92.46 7.83
C ASP A 6 12.41 -91.54 8.19
N ALA A 7 11.38 -92.06 8.89
CA ALA A 7 10.23 -91.26 9.30
C ALA A 7 10.61 -90.27 10.42
N ILE A 8 11.45 -90.70 11.37
CA ILE A 8 11.98 -89.86 12.44
C ILE A 8 12.95 -88.81 11.86
N HIS A 9 13.80 -89.20 10.91
CA HIS A 9 14.70 -88.26 10.23
C HIS A 9 13.96 -87.19 9.42
N ARG A 10 12.83 -87.49 8.80
CA ARG A 10 11.98 -86.51 8.10
C ARG A 10 11.36 -85.50 9.06
N VAL A 11 10.72 -85.96 10.14
CA VAL A 11 10.08 -85.07 11.13
C VAL A 11 11.09 -84.13 11.80
N VAL A 12 12.30 -84.63 12.10
CA VAL A 12 13.39 -83.79 12.64
C VAL A 12 13.94 -82.80 11.60
N ARG A 13 13.93 -83.15 10.31
CA ARG A 13 14.28 -82.22 9.22
C ARG A 13 13.24 -81.11 9.10
N ASP A 14 11.96 -81.48 9.09
CA ASP A 14 10.86 -80.53 8.93
C ASP A 14 10.77 -79.56 10.12
N ALA A 15 10.96 -80.05 11.36
CA ALA A 15 11.03 -79.21 12.55
C ALA A 15 12.21 -78.21 12.53
N LYS A 16 13.38 -78.61 12.00
CA LYS A 16 14.52 -77.71 11.81
C LYS A 16 14.28 -76.67 10.72
N VAL A 17 13.48 -76.99 9.70
CA VAL A 17 13.11 -76.05 8.63
C VAL A 17 12.13 -75.00 9.17
N VAL A 18 11.14 -75.40 9.99
CA VAL A 18 10.22 -74.46 10.64
C VAL A 18 10.94 -73.51 11.61
N ASP A 19 11.83 -74.02 12.46
CA ASP A 19 12.60 -73.18 13.40
C ASP A 19 13.56 -72.20 12.68
N SER A 20 14.11 -72.60 11.53
CA SER A 20 14.94 -71.70 10.72
C SER A 20 14.12 -70.65 9.96
N ILE A 21 12.91 -70.98 9.50
CA ILE A 21 11.96 -70.00 8.93
C ILE A 21 11.50 -69.01 10.01
N GLU A 22 11.13 -69.46 11.21
CA GLU A 22 10.74 -68.56 12.30
C GLU A 22 11.87 -67.62 12.72
N ARG A 23 13.11 -68.12 12.81
CA ARG A 23 14.27 -67.27 13.07
C ARG A 23 14.48 -66.22 11.98
N TYR A 24 14.39 -66.62 10.72
CA TYR A 24 14.53 -65.71 9.58
C TYR A 24 13.43 -64.64 9.56
N LEU A 25 12.17 -65.02 9.84
CA LEU A 25 11.06 -64.06 9.94
C LEU A 25 11.26 -63.06 11.08
N ARG A 26 11.70 -63.52 12.26
CA ARG A 26 12.05 -62.61 13.37
C ARG A 26 13.20 -61.67 13.02
N GLU A 27 14.22 -62.16 12.33
CA GLU A 27 15.34 -61.33 11.86
C GLU A 27 14.89 -60.30 10.82
N GLU A 28 14.01 -60.66 9.89
CA GLU A 28 13.41 -59.71 8.94
C GLU A 28 12.55 -58.65 9.64
N ASP A 29 11.72 -59.05 10.61
CA ASP A 29 10.89 -58.11 11.37
C ASP A 29 11.76 -57.14 12.18
N MET A 30 12.84 -57.61 12.81
CA MET A 30 13.80 -56.74 13.50
C MET A 30 14.48 -55.78 12.52
N ARG A 31 14.93 -56.25 11.34
CA ARG A 31 15.52 -55.36 10.32
C ARG A 31 14.53 -54.30 9.83
N ARG A 32 13.27 -54.67 9.62
CA ARG A 32 12.22 -53.72 9.23
C ARG A 32 11.95 -52.70 10.33
N ALA A 33 11.89 -53.13 11.60
CA ALA A 33 11.74 -52.25 12.75
C ALA A 33 12.95 -51.29 12.88
N GLU A 34 14.17 -51.77 12.70
CA GLU A 34 15.38 -50.95 12.70
C GLU A 34 15.37 -49.92 11.57
N GLN A 35 14.98 -50.31 10.36
CA GLN A 35 14.85 -49.40 9.22
C GLN A 35 13.77 -48.34 9.46
N GLN A 36 12.62 -48.74 10.00
CA GLN A 36 11.54 -47.81 10.35
C GLN A 36 12.00 -46.81 11.41
N ARG A 37 12.71 -47.27 12.45
CA ARG A 37 13.27 -46.41 13.49
C ARG A 37 14.34 -45.47 12.92
N ALA A 38 15.22 -45.95 12.06
CA ALA A 38 16.22 -45.11 11.38
C ALA A 38 15.55 -44.02 10.53
N GLN A 39 14.50 -44.37 9.78
CA GLN A 39 13.73 -43.40 8.99
C GLN A 39 13.03 -42.37 9.89
N TYR A 40 12.42 -42.81 10.99
CA TYR A 40 11.77 -41.93 11.96
C TYR A 40 12.76 -40.91 12.55
N LEU A 41 13.96 -41.36 12.96
CA LEU A 41 15.00 -40.46 13.47
C LEU A 41 15.52 -39.50 12.38
N ALA A 42 15.66 -39.95 11.13
CA ALA A 42 16.04 -39.10 10.02
C ALA A 42 14.99 -38.01 9.74
N ASP A 43 13.71 -38.39 9.70
CA ASP A 43 12.59 -37.47 9.50
C ASP A 43 12.51 -36.45 10.65
N PHE A 44 12.77 -36.87 11.89
CA PHE A 44 12.85 -35.98 13.05
C PHE A 44 13.96 -34.93 12.92
N GLN A 45 15.16 -35.31 12.45
CA GLN A 45 16.22 -34.32 12.23
C GLN A 45 15.86 -33.34 11.12
N ASN A 46 15.23 -33.82 10.04
CA ASN A 46 14.76 -32.97 8.94
C ASN A 46 13.65 -32.01 9.39
N ALA A 47 12.77 -32.45 10.31
CA ALA A 47 11.66 -31.65 10.82
C ALA A 47 12.14 -30.33 11.46
N LYS A 48 13.27 -30.35 12.17
CA LYS A 48 13.84 -29.18 12.86
C LYS A 48 14.22 -28.03 11.94
N GLY A 49 14.30 -28.25 10.63
CA GLY A 49 14.72 -27.22 9.67
C GLY A 49 13.65 -26.22 9.26
N SER A 50 12.35 -26.51 9.42
CA SER A 50 11.27 -25.59 9.04
C SER A 50 9.93 -25.92 9.68
N LEU A 51 9.04 -24.92 9.80
CA LEU A 51 7.68 -25.13 10.28
C LEU A 51 6.86 -26.10 9.41
N ILE A 52 7.14 -26.14 8.10
CA ILE A 52 6.47 -27.05 7.16
C ILE A 52 6.90 -28.49 7.42
N ALA A 53 8.22 -28.73 7.54
CA ALA A 53 8.76 -30.05 7.84
C ALA A 53 8.31 -30.56 9.22
N LEU A 54 8.25 -29.66 10.21
CA LEU A 54 7.67 -29.94 11.52
C LEU A 54 6.23 -30.44 11.45
N ARG A 55 5.35 -29.72 10.75
CA ARG A 55 3.95 -30.14 10.58
C ARG A 55 3.84 -31.48 9.86
N ALA A 56 4.68 -31.71 8.85
CA ALA A 56 4.70 -32.98 8.13
C ALA A 56 5.11 -34.15 9.03
N PHE A 57 6.13 -33.96 9.88
CA PHE A 57 6.56 -34.95 10.86
C PHE A 57 5.47 -35.22 11.92
N GLU A 58 4.93 -34.16 12.54
CA GLU A 58 3.83 -34.25 13.51
C GLU A 58 2.63 -35.00 12.92
N GLN A 59 2.25 -34.71 11.67
CA GLN A 59 1.12 -35.35 11.02
C GLN A 59 1.39 -36.83 10.68
N LYS A 60 2.61 -37.16 10.24
CA LYS A 60 3.00 -38.54 9.88
C LYS A 60 3.07 -39.46 11.09
N TYR A 61 3.57 -38.98 12.22
CA TYR A 61 3.86 -39.79 13.42
C TYR A 61 2.92 -39.55 14.59
N ARG A 62 1.84 -38.76 14.43
CA ARG A 62 0.89 -38.42 15.50
C ARG A 62 0.34 -39.63 16.29
N GLY A 63 0.15 -40.76 15.63
CA GLY A 63 -0.41 -41.98 16.21
C GLY A 63 0.63 -43.04 16.58
N ASP A 64 1.90 -42.81 16.24
CA ASP A 64 3.00 -43.76 16.42
C ASP A 64 4.29 -42.98 16.66
N ASP A 65 4.39 -42.42 17.88
CA ASP A 65 5.53 -41.63 18.38
C ASP A 65 6.29 -42.44 19.45
N PRO A 66 7.03 -43.50 19.05
CA PRO A 66 7.58 -44.48 19.99
C PRO A 66 8.59 -43.88 20.98
N ASP A 67 9.31 -42.84 20.56
CA ASP A 67 10.34 -42.16 21.35
C ASP A 67 9.86 -40.81 21.92
N GLN A 68 8.57 -40.46 21.79
CA GLN A 68 7.96 -39.21 22.27
C GLN A 68 8.67 -37.94 21.75
N LEU A 69 9.17 -37.99 20.51
CA LEU A 69 9.97 -36.89 19.96
C LEU A 69 9.11 -35.69 19.55
N ILE A 70 7.81 -35.86 19.35
CA ILE A 70 6.92 -34.75 18.98
C ILE A 70 6.89 -33.68 20.08
N GLU A 71 6.89 -34.08 21.35
CA GLU A 71 6.89 -33.13 22.48
C GLU A 71 8.19 -32.33 22.55
N GLN A 72 9.32 -32.97 22.20
CA GLN A 72 10.63 -32.32 22.19
C GLN A 72 10.75 -31.24 21.10
N LEU A 73 9.88 -31.27 20.09
CA LEU A 73 9.84 -30.26 19.03
C LEU A 73 9.11 -28.98 19.45
N ALA A 74 8.46 -28.94 20.63
CA ALA A 74 7.70 -27.77 21.06
C ALA A 74 8.55 -26.50 21.20
N ASP A 75 9.80 -26.62 21.64
CA ASP A 75 10.74 -25.48 21.74
C ASP A 75 11.22 -25.05 20.36
N VAL A 76 11.60 -26.01 19.50
CA VAL A 76 12.05 -25.76 18.12
C VAL A 76 10.94 -25.08 17.31
N LYS A 77 9.70 -25.53 17.47
CA LYS A 77 8.52 -24.95 16.82
C LYS A 77 8.31 -23.49 17.24
N ARG A 78 8.44 -23.20 18.54
CA ARG A 78 8.34 -21.83 19.07
C ARG A 78 9.44 -20.93 18.52
N GLU A 79 10.68 -21.43 18.45
CA GLU A 79 11.81 -20.68 17.90
C GLU A 79 11.61 -20.37 16.41
N LEU A 80 11.18 -21.35 15.61
CA LEU A 80 10.90 -21.14 14.19
C LEU A 80 9.71 -20.20 13.96
N GLN A 81 8.66 -20.27 14.79
CA GLN A 81 7.55 -19.31 14.75
C GLN A 81 8.02 -17.87 15.06
N LEU A 82 8.91 -17.73 16.04
CA LEU A 82 9.50 -16.44 16.38
C LEU A 82 10.39 -15.91 15.25
N GLN A 83 11.13 -16.78 14.58
CA GLN A 83 11.93 -16.42 13.41
C GLN A 83 11.04 -15.93 12.26
N GLU A 84 9.99 -16.67 11.88
CA GLU A 84 9.06 -16.24 10.83
C GLU A 84 8.43 -14.87 11.17
N TYR A 85 8.03 -14.68 12.44
CA TYR A 85 7.52 -13.40 12.93
C TYR A 85 8.52 -12.25 12.70
N ARG A 86 9.79 -12.46 13.06
CA ARG A 86 10.85 -11.43 12.91
C ARG A 86 11.13 -11.12 11.45
N GLU A 87 11.16 -12.14 10.61
CA GLU A 87 11.34 -11.99 9.16
C GLU A 87 10.17 -11.22 8.54
N ARG A 88 8.92 -11.56 8.91
CA ARG A 88 7.74 -10.79 8.47
C ARG A 88 7.81 -9.34 8.92
N TYR A 89 8.15 -9.09 10.17
CA TYR A 89 8.30 -7.72 10.69
C TYR A 89 9.36 -6.93 9.90
N ALA A 90 10.48 -7.54 9.55
CA ALA A 90 11.53 -6.90 8.75
C ALA A 90 11.05 -6.50 7.35
N GLN A 91 10.04 -7.18 6.81
CA GLN A 91 9.44 -6.90 5.51
C GLN A 91 8.32 -5.83 5.56
N VAL A 92 7.95 -5.33 6.75
CA VAL A 92 6.89 -4.32 6.92
C VAL A 92 7.37 -2.93 6.47
N ASN A 93 7.17 -2.62 5.19
CA ASN A 93 7.65 -1.41 4.53
C ASN A 93 6.55 -0.56 3.85
N SER A 94 5.31 -1.04 3.82
CA SER A 94 4.17 -0.38 3.18
C SER A 94 2.93 -0.40 4.08
N THR A 95 2.00 0.53 3.87
CA THR A 95 0.73 0.61 4.61
C THR A 95 -0.04 -0.72 4.56
N SER A 96 -0.06 -1.39 3.41
CA SER A 96 -0.71 -2.71 3.25
C SER A 96 0.01 -3.81 4.04
N SER A 97 1.34 -3.85 4.00
CA SER A 97 2.11 -4.81 4.79
C SER A 97 1.98 -4.58 6.30
N MET A 98 1.85 -3.31 6.74
CA MET A 98 1.60 -2.96 8.13
C MET A 98 0.24 -3.49 8.59
N LEU A 99 -0.81 -3.28 7.79
CA LEU A 99 -2.15 -3.79 8.08
C LEU A 99 -2.18 -5.31 8.19
N ALA A 100 -1.60 -6.00 7.20
CA ALA A 100 -1.53 -7.46 7.19
C ALA A 100 -0.77 -8.00 8.42
N PHE A 101 0.39 -7.40 8.75
CA PHE A 101 1.16 -7.79 9.93
C PHE A 101 0.39 -7.58 11.25
N ILE A 102 -0.32 -6.45 11.37
CA ILE A 102 -1.14 -6.17 12.56
C ILE A 102 -2.28 -7.19 12.68
N GLU A 103 -2.90 -7.58 11.57
CA GLU A 103 -4.00 -8.55 11.54
C GLU A 103 -3.52 -9.96 11.89
N ASP A 104 -2.45 -10.41 11.23
CA ASP A 104 -1.86 -11.75 11.41
C ASP A 104 -1.41 -12.00 12.87
N TYR A 105 -0.90 -10.97 13.55
CA TYR A 105 -0.31 -11.08 14.89
C TYR A 105 -1.09 -10.34 15.99
N ARG A 106 -2.36 -9.98 15.75
CA ARG A 106 -3.15 -9.20 16.72
C ARG A 106 -3.29 -9.89 18.08
N ASP A 107 -3.42 -11.22 18.07
CA ASP A 107 -3.67 -12.06 19.25
C ASP A 107 -2.41 -12.82 19.71
N ASN A 108 -1.30 -12.71 18.95
CA ASN A 108 -0.06 -13.43 19.20
C ASN A 108 1.16 -12.57 18.80
N ASP A 109 1.55 -11.64 19.68
CA ASP A 109 2.64 -10.70 19.49
C ASP A 109 3.84 -11.03 20.40
N PRO A 110 4.68 -12.04 20.05
CA PRO A 110 5.70 -12.57 20.95
C PRO A 110 6.81 -11.56 21.30
N ASP A 111 7.15 -10.64 20.39
CA ASP A 111 8.19 -9.62 20.58
C ASP A 111 7.62 -8.20 20.79
N GLY A 112 6.30 -8.05 20.92
CA GLY A 112 5.66 -6.77 21.20
C GLY A 112 5.78 -5.72 20.08
N LYS A 113 5.92 -6.13 18.80
CA LYS A 113 6.12 -5.18 17.68
C LYS A 113 4.82 -4.60 17.14
N VAL A 114 3.68 -5.26 17.33
CA VAL A 114 2.39 -4.81 16.77
C VAL A 114 2.04 -3.38 17.20
N PRO A 115 2.19 -2.97 18.48
CA PRO A 115 1.98 -1.57 18.88
C PRO A 115 2.92 -0.58 18.20
N GLY A 116 4.15 -0.98 17.88
CA GLY A 116 5.10 -0.16 17.12
C GLY A 116 4.65 0.03 15.66
N VAL A 117 4.20 -1.05 15.02
CA VAL A 117 3.67 -1.02 13.65
C VAL A 117 2.40 -0.18 13.56
N ARG A 118 1.48 -0.29 14.54
CA ARG A 118 0.27 0.55 14.61
C ARG A 118 0.59 2.03 14.63
N ARG A 119 1.53 2.46 15.49
CA ARG A 119 1.97 3.86 15.54
C ARG A 119 2.59 4.34 14.22
N ARG A 120 3.38 3.49 13.56
CA ARG A 120 3.93 3.79 12.22
C ARG A 120 2.83 3.93 11.17
N LEU A 121 1.85 3.05 11.19
CA LEU A 121 0.69 3.08 10.29
C LEU A 121 -0.11 4.37 10.46
N ASP A 122 -0.44 4.73 11.70
CA ASP A 122 -1.19 5.95 12.00
C ASP A 122 -0.44 7.20 11.53
N ALA A 123 0.88 7.24 11.74
CA ALA A 123 1.72 8.34 11.27
C ALA A 123 1.76 8.44 9.74
N GLU A 124 1.84 7.31 9.04
CA GLU A 124 1.83 7.29 7.57
C GLU A 124 0.48 7.72 7.00
N LEU A 125 -0.63 7.26 7.60
CA LEU A 125 -1.97 7.69 7.22
C LEU A 125 -2.20 9.19 7.47
N GLN A 126 -1.71 9.71 8.59
CA GLN A 126 -1.79 11.13 8.87
C GLN A 126 -0.98 11.94 7.86
N ARG A 127 0.24 11.50 7.54
CA ARG A 127 1.08 12.13 6.51
C ARG A 127 0.38 12.20 5.15
N GLN A 128 -0.31 11.12 4.74
CA GLN A 128 -1.07 11.11 3.49
C GLN A 128 -2.19 12.15 3.50
N ARG A 129 -2.96 12.22 4.59
CA ARG A 129 -4.02 13.24 4.76
C ARG A 129 -3.47 14.67 4.72
N ASP A 130 -2.33 14.90 5.36
CA ASP A 130 -1.70 16.22 5.38
C ASP A 130 -1.21 16.64 3.99
N LEU A 131 -0.69 15.70 3.20
CA LEU A 131 -0.29 15.95 1.81
C LEU A 131 -1.50 16.27 0.92
N GLU A 132 -2.57 15.48 1.03
CA GLU A 132 -3.82 15.73 0.30
C GLU A 132 -4.41 17.10 0.67
N ALA A 133 -4.45 17.44 1.96
CA ALA A 133 -4.93 18.72 2.46
C ALA A 133 -4.03 19.90 2.02
N ALA A 134 -2.72 19.69 1.89
CA ALA A 134 -1.82 20.71 1.36
C ALA A 134 -2.03 20.92 -0.15
N GLU A 135 -2.26 19.84 -0.91
CA GLU A 135 -2.52 19.92 -2.35
C GLU A 135 -3.84 20.63 -2.65
N THR A 136 -4.91 20.34 -1.90
CA THR A 136 -6.20 21.02 -2.06
C THR A 136 -6.08 22.52 -1.78
N LYS A 137 -5.46 22.90 -0.66
CA LYS A 137 -5.20 24.32 -0.34
C LYS A 137 -4.39 25.02 -1.43
N ARG A 138 -3.41 24.32 -2.00
CA ARG A 138 -2.60 24.86 -3.10
C ARG A 138 -3.45 25.10 -4.35
N LYS A 139 -4.29 24.14 -4.75
CA LYS A 139 -5.21 24.28 -5.88
C LYS A 139 -6.21 25.43 -5.68
N GLU A 140 -6.79 25.54 -4.49
CA GLU A 140 -7.69 26.64 -4.13
C GLU A 140 -6.99 28.01 -4.21
N ALA A 141 -5.75 28.09 -3.73
CA ALA A 141 -4.95 29.31 -3.82
C ALA A 141 -4.59 29.68 -5.27
N GLU A 142 -4.21 28.69 -6.08
CA GLU A 142 -3.92 28.87 -7.52
C GLU A 142 -5.17 29.32 -8.29
N GLU A 143 -6.33 28.73 -8.00
CA GLU A 143 -7.61 29.12 -8.61
C GLU A 143 -7.99 30.54 -8.23
N LEU A 144 -7.92 30.89 -6.94
CA LEU A 144 -8.18 32.24 -6.45
C LEU A 144 -7.25 33.26 -7.12
N GLN A 145 -5.96 32.93 -7.23
CA GLN A 145 -4.98 33.79 -7.90
C GLN A 145 -5.31 33.99 -9.39
N SER A 146 -5.75 32.92 -10.08
CA SER A 146 -6.19 33.00 -11.47
C SER A 146 -7.42 33.91 -11.64
N GLN A 147 -8.43 33.75 -10.78
CA GLN A 147 -9.63 34.59 -10.78
C GLN A 147 -9.29 36.07 -10.53
N LEU A 148 -8.43 36.34 -9.55
CA LEU A 148 -7.95 37.71 -9.28
C LEU A 148 -7.23 38.28 -10.51
N ALA A 149 -6.34 37.51 -11.14
CA ALA A 149 -5.60 37.94 -12.33
C ALA A 149 -6.51 38.17 -13.55
N GLU A 150 -7.59 37.42 -13.69
CA GLU A 150 -8.62 37.67 -14.72
C GLU A 150 -9.33 39.00 -14.50
N ILE A 151 -9.81 39.26 -13.28
CA ILE A 151 -10.47 40.52 -12.95
C ILE A 151 -9.50 41.71 -13.13
N GLU A 152 -8.23 41.56 -12.75
CA GLU A 152 -7.21 42.58 -12.98
C GLU A 152 -7.04 42.89 -14.48
N ARG A 153 -6.90 41.85 -15.32
CA ARG A 153 -6.78 42.01 -16.78
C ARG A 153 -7.98 42.73 -17.38
N ASP A 154 -9.18 42.38 -16.93
CA ASP A 154 -10.43 42.98 -17.38
C ASP A 154 -10.52 44.48 -17.04
N ILE A 155 -10.12 44.86 -15.83
CA ILE A 155 -10.07 46.27 -15.41
C ILE A 155 -9.05 47.04 -16.24
N ILE A 156 -7.85 46.48 -16.41
CA ILE A 156 -6.76 47.10 -17.20
C ILE A 156 -7.20 47.28 -18.65
N TRP A 157 -7.82 46.27 -19.25
CA TRP A 157 -8.31 46.34 -20.61
C TRP A 157 -9.37 47.44 -20.78
N CYS A 158 -10.34 47.52 -19.86
CA CYS A 158 -11.35 48.58 -19.87
C CYS A 158 -10.73 49.98 -19.75
N LYS A 159 -9.69 50.17 -18.92
CA LYS A 159 -8.97 51.45 -18.82
C LYS A 159 -8.30 51.84 -20.12
N ARG A 160 -7.57 50.91 -20.75
CA ARG A 160 -6.90 51.14 -22.05
C ARG A 160 -7.90 51.49 -23.13
N ARG A 161 -9.03 50.78 -23.17
CA ARG A 161 -10.11 51.04 -24.14
C ARG A 161 -10.76 52.40 -23.92
N THR A 162 -10.99 52.79 -22.67
CA THR A 162 -11.52 54.12 -22.30
C THR A 162 -10.57 55.22 -22.75
N GLN A 163 -9.26 55.06 -22.52
CA GLN A 163 -8.25 56.04 -22.94
C GLN A 163 -8.20 56.17 -24.47
N ALA A 164 -8.23 55.04 -25.20
CA ALA A 164 -8.27 55.04 -26.65
C ALA A 164 -9.55 55.72 -27.19
N ALA A 165 -10.71 55.43 -26.59
CA ALA A 165 -11.98 56.05 -26.95
C ALA A 165 -11.96 57.58 -26.74
N ARG A 166 -11.34 58.06 -25.64
CA ARG A 166 -11.14 59.50 -25.40
C ARG A 166 -10.24 60.15 -26.44
N GLN A 167 -9.19 59.46 -26.89
CA GLN A 167 -8.33 59.94 -27.97
C GLN A 167 -9.08 60.02 -29.31
N VAL A 168 -9.96 59.06 -29.59
CA VAL A 168 -10.83 59.08 -30.79
C VAL A 168 -11.74 60.31 -30.76
N ILE A 169 -12.40 60.57 -29.64
CA ILE A 169 -13.25 61.76 -29.46
C ILE A 169 -12.45 63.04 -29.68
N ALA A 170 -11.31 63.19 -29.00
CA ALA A 170 -10.46 64.38 -29.12
C ALA A 170 -9.96 64.61 -30.56
N ARG A 171 -9.64 63.54 -31.28
CA ARG A 171 -9.25 63.61 -32.70
C ARG A 171 -10.39 64.07 -33.59
N GLU A 172 -11.59 63.53 -33.41
CA GLU A 172 -12.77 63.94 -34.18
C GLU A 172 -13.18 65.39 -33.90
N GLU A 173 -13.03 65.86 -32.66
CA GLU A 173 -13.23 67.26 -32.31
C GLU A 173 -12.22 68.20 -33.01
N GLU A 174 -10.95 67.79 -33.09
CA GLU A 174 -9.92 68.53 -33.83
C GLU A 174 -10.23 68.59 -35.33
N ILE A 175 -10.62 67.45 -35.93
CA ILE A 175 -11.07 67.39 -37.33
C ILE A 175 -12.27 68.32 -37.55
N GLY A 176 -13.22 68.34 -36.62
CA GLY A 176 -14.36 69.25 -36.63
C GLY A 176 -13.95 70.72 -36.62
N ARG A 177 -12.96 71.09 -35.81
CA ARG A 177 -12.43 72.46 -35.74
C ARG A 177 -11.76 72.89 -37.04
N ILE A 178 -11.03 71.99 -37.70
CA ILE A 178 -10.27 72.28 -38.92
C ILE A 178 -11.17 72.25 -40.17
N SER A 179 -12.04 71.25 -40.28
CA SER A 179 -12.80 70.94 -41.51
C SER A 179 -14.28 71.34 -41.47
N GLY A 180 -14.82 71.64 -40.28
CA GLY A 180 -16.26 71.86 -40.07
C GLY A 180 -17.10 70.57 -40.08
N PHE A 181 -16.49 69.40 -40.31
CA PHE A 181 -17.17 68.10 -40.32
C PHE A 181 -16.72 67.23 -39.15
N VAL A 182 -17.68 66.54 -38.51
CA VAL A 182 -17.42 65.62 -37.37
C VAL A 182 -18.11 64.28 -37.62
N ASN A 183 -17.39 63.18 -37.43
CA ASN A 183 -17.99 61.86 -37.50
C ASN A 183 -18.75 61.51 -36.22
N LYS A 184 -20.02 61.96 -36.14
CA LYS A 184 -20.89 61.73 -34.99
C LYS A 184 -21.10 60.25 -34.65
N ARG A 185 -21.03 59.35 -35.63
CA ARG A 185 -21.15 57.90 -35.40
C ARG A 185 -19.96 57.39 -34.60
N LEU A 186 -18.74 57.72 -35.03
CA LEU A 186 -17.51 57.30 -34.36
C LEU A 186 -17.42 57.86 -32.93
N MET A 187 -17.84 59.12 -32.72
CA MET A 187 -17.91 59.71 -31.38
C MET A 187 -18.94 59.00 -30.48
N ARG A 188 -20.11 58.62 -31.03
CA ARG A 188 -21.11 57.85 -30.27
C ARG A 188 -20.55 56.48 -29.87
N GLU A 189 -19.96 55.74 -30.80
CA GLU A 189 -19.36 54.43 -30.53
C GLU A 189 -18.25 54.54 -29.47
N ALA A 190 -17.41 55.57 -29.53
CA ALA A 190 -16.40 55.84 -28.50
C ALA A 190 -17.04 56.19 -27.14
N GLY A 191 -18.10 56.99 -27.13
CA GLY A 191 -18.86 57.34 -25.92
C GLY A 191 -19.51 56.12 -25.25
N GLU A 192 -20.14 55.25 -26.03
CA GLU A 192 -20.73 53.99 -25.54
C GLU A 192 -19.68 53.09 -24.88
N GLN A 193 -18.46 53.03 -25.44
CA GLN A 193 -17.35 52.28 -24.85
C GLN A 193 -16.89 52.86 -23.51
N ILE A 194 -16.83 54.19 -23.38
CA ILE A 194 -16.48 54.87 -22.14
C ILE A 194 -17.53 54.55 -21.07
N VAL A 195 -18.81 54.76 -21.37
CA VAL A 195 -19.92 54.51 -20.43
C VAL A 195 -19.94 53.04 -19.99
N ALA A 196 -19.82 52.10 -20.93
CA ALA A 196 -19.79 50.68 -20.61
C ALA A 196 -18.62 50.30 -19.68
N CYS A 197 -17.45 50.91 -19.85
CA CYS A 197 -16.30 50.67 -18.95
C CYS A 197 -16.48 51.35 -17.59
N GLU A 198 -17.00 52.58 -17.56
CA GLU A 198 -17.23 53.35 -16.33
C GLU A 198 -18.32 52.72 -15.44
N GLU A 199 -19.32 52.07 -16.02
CA GLU A 199 -20.36 51.34 -15.28
C GLU A 199 -19.88 49.99 -14.72
N ASN A 200 -19.04 49.27 -15.47
CA ASN A 200 -18.66 47.89 -15.11
C ASN A 200 -17.37 47.80 -14.28
N ASN A 201 -16.41 48.71 -14.47
CA ASN A 201 -15.14 48.68 -13.73
C ASN A 201 -15.31 48.79 -12.21
N PRO A 202 -16.19 49.65 -11.66
CA PRO A 202 -16.42 49.70 -10.21
C PRO A 202 -16.93 48.38 -9.66
N LYS A 203 -17.84 47.70 -10.39
CA LYS A 203 -18.40 46.40 -9.98
C LYS A 203 -17.32 45.31 -9.98
N ARG A 204 -16.50 45.27 -11.03
CA ARG A 204 -15.36 44.35 -11.16
C ARG A 204 -14.32 44.59 -10.07
N PHE A 205 -14.00 45.84 -9.78
CA PHE A 205 -13.06 46.17 -8.71
C PHE A 205 -13.61 45.83 -7.31
N ALA A 206 -14.90 46.05 -7.07
CA ALA A 206 -15.54 45.61 -5.83
C ALA A 206 -15.52 44.08 -5.70
N GLU A 207 -15.66 43.33 -6.80
CA GLU A 207 -15.48 41.88 -6.80
C GLU A 207 -14.02 41.47 -6.50
N TYR A 208 -13.04 42.12 -7.13
CA TYR A 208 -11.62 41.92 -6.84
C TYR A 208 -11.29 42.09 -5.35
N GLN A 209 -11.77 43.16 -4.73
CA GLN A 209 -11.58 43.41 -3.30
C GLN A 209 -12.28 42.36 -2.43
N ARG A 210 -13.52 41.98 -2.77
CA ARG A 210 -14.26 40.91 -2.05
C ARG A 210 -13.53 39.57 -2.09
N ARG A 211 -12.82 39.27 -3.17
CA ARG A 211 -12.00 38.05 -3.34
C ARG A 211 -10.60 38.16 -2.70
N GLY A 212 -10.30 39.24 -1.97
CA GLY A 212 -9.03 39.41 -1.27
C GLY A 212 -7.93 40.06 -2.09
N GLY A 213 -8.26 40.65 -3.24
CA GLY A 213 -7.34 41.45 -4.04
C GLY A 213 -6.78 42.65 -3.25
N ARG A 214 -5.45 42.84 -3.31
CA ARG A 214 -4.73 43.81 -2.47
C ARG A 214 -4.33 45.09 -3.20
N LYS A 215 -4.33 45.09 -4.53
CA LYS A 215 -3.98 46.28 -5.33
C LYS A 215 -5.11 47.30 -5.26
N SER A 216 -4.77 48.56 -5.10
CA SER A 216 -5.71 49.66 -5.27
C SER A 216 -6.13 49.79 -6.74
N TYR A 217 -7.29 50.42 -6.99
CA TYR A 217 -7.76 50.64 -8.36
C TYR A 217 -6.72 51.40 -9.20
N ALA A 218 -5.99 52.35 -8.60
CA ALA A 218 -4.95 53.11 -9.28
C ALA A 218 -3.72 52.27 -9.67
N GLN A 219 -3.42 51.20 -8.93
CA GLN A 219 -2.28 50.30 -9.19
C GLN A 219 -2.54 49.29 -10.32
N LEU A 220 -3.78 49.15 -10.79
CA LEU A 220 -4.14 48.31 -11.93
C LEU A 220 -3.98 49.12 -13.23
N GLN A 221 -2.82 49.02 -13.91
CA GLN A 221 -2.49 49.77 -15.15
C GLN A 221 -1.87 48.85 -16.22
#